data_AF-A0A9D7FNP9-F1
#
_entry.id   AF-A0A9D7FNP9-F1
#
_cell.length_a   1.000
_cell.length_b   1.000
_cell.length_c   1.000
_cell.angle_alpha   90.00
_cell.angle_beta   90.00
_cell.angle_gamma   90.00
#
_symmetry.space_group_name_H-M   'P 1'
#
loop_
_entity.id
_entity.type
_entity.pdbx_description
1 polymer ?
#
loop_
_entity_poly.entity_id
_entity_poly.type
_entity_poly.pdbx_seq_one_letter_code
_entity_poly.pdbx_strand_id
1 'polypeptide(L)'
;MRSGLKDRRPAVRRSGGRFGSDSFNAAWLIDPGTMTWTNLSPVDGLCRLALELRHSEVSAEGTDLDNAYEVTVNGTRQPLSWIQRDSSHTGNAYFGIVETPPLDLKRGSNTVMIRTLQSWCSIRGSLRLIPAE
;
A
#
# COMPACT_ATOMS: atom_id res chain seq x y z
N MET A 1 36.98 9.93 -8.22
CA MET A 1 35.75 9.43 -8.87
C MET A 1 34.58 9.63 -7.91
N ARG A 2 33.53 10.33 -8.35
CA ARG A 2 32.39 10.74 -7.51
C ARG A 2 31.45 9.55 -7.26
N SER A 3 31.55 8.88 -6.12
CA SER A 3 30.49 7.96 -5.65
C SER A 3 29.48 8.77 -4.84
N GLY A 4 28.57 9.43 -5.54
CA GLY A 4 27.42 10.10 -4.95
C GLY A 4 26.31 9.10 -4.64
N LEU A 5 26.56 8.13 -3.76
CA LEU A 5 25.50 7.31 -3.18
C LEU A 5 24.81 8.14 -2.09
N LYS A 6 24.13 9.22 -2.49
CA LYS A 6 23.23 9.93 -1.59
C LYS A 6 22.14 8.94 -1.19
N ASP A 7 21.97 8.71 0.11
CA ASP A 7 20.79 8.07 0.70
C ASP A 7 19.54 8.53 -0.05
N ARG A 8 19.03 7.66 -0.92
CA ARG A 8 17.84 7.99 -1.71
C ARG A 8 16.67 7.89 -0.74
N ARG A 9 16.12 9.05 -0.37
CA ARG A 9 14.93 9.12 0.49
C ARG A 9 13.80 8.31 -0.16
N PRO A 10 12.96 7.64 0.65
CA PRO A 10 11.73 7.03 0.15
C PRO A 10 10.94 8.06 -0.66
N ALA A 11 10.51 7.66 -1.86
CA ALA A 11 9.74 8.52 -2.75
C ALA A 11 8.46 7.81 -3.18
N VAL A 12 7.34 8.55 -3.16
CA VAL A 12 6.03 8.07 -3.62
C VAL A 12 5.69 8.73 -4.94
N ARG A 13 5.27 7.94 -5.92
CA ARG A 13 4.75 8.40 -7.21
C ARG A 13 3.34 7.89 -7.42
N ARG A 14 2.50 8.71 -8.03
CA ARG A 14 1.12 8.39 -8.42
C ARG A 14 1.04 8.46 -9.94
N SER A 15 0.40 7.48 -10.58
CA SER A 15 0.21 7.45 -12.03
C SER A 15 -1.08 6.76 -12.42
N GLY A 16 -1.73 7.26 -13.47
CA GLY A 16 -2.99 6.73 -13.98
C GLY A 16 -4.20 7.07 -13.11
N GLY A 17 -5.33 7.38 -13.73
CA GLY A 17 -6.57 7.73 -13.04
C GLY A 17 -6.55 9.10 -12.34
N ARG A 18 -7.73 9.48 -11.81
CA ARG A 18 -7.88 10.69 -10.98
C ARG A 18 -7.62 10.36 -9.51
N PHE A 19 -6.78 11.19 -8.88
CA PHE A 19 -6.43 11.08 -7.48
C PHE A 19 -7.10 12.17 -6.64
N GLY A 20 -7.58 11.80 -5.46
CA GLY A 20 -7.96 12.72 -4.39
C GLY A 20 -7.06 12.54 -3.16
N SER A 21 -6.98 13.56 -2.33
CA SER A 21 -6.43 13.46 -0.98
C SER A 21 -7.40 14.12 -0.02
N ASP A 22 -7.63 13.50 1.13
CA ASP A 22 -8.44 14.08 2.20
C ASP A 22 -7.60 14.45 3.42
N SER A 23 -8.26 15.04 4.41
CA SER A 23 -7.70 15.42 5.71
C SER A 23 -7.18 14.23 6.52
N PHE A 24 -7.49 12.99 6.12
CA PHE A 24 -7.16 11.77 6.84
C PHE A 24 -5.92 11.06 6.27
N ASN A 25 -5.16 11.74 5.41
CA ASN A 25 -4.03 11.17 4.68
C ASN A 25 -4.42 9.94 3.83
N ALA A 26 -5.66 9.88 3.34
CA ALA A 26 -6.07 8.85 2.40
C ALA A 26 -5.80 9.29 0.96
N ALA A 27 -5.17 8.41 0.18
CA ALA A 27 -5.07 8.55 -1.26
C ALA A 27 -6.27 7.89 -1.91
N TRP A 28 -7.17 8.71 -2.46
CA TRP A 28 -8.36 8.24 -3.17
C TRP A 28 -8.04 8.03 -4.64
N LEU A 29 -8.27 6.83 -5.15
CA LEU A 29 -8.14 6.47 -6.55
C LEU A 29 -9.56 6.35 -7.14
N ILE A 30 -10.09 7.48 -7.63
CA ILE A 30 -11.46 7.56 -8.17
C ILE A 30 -11.59 6.63 -9.38
N ASP A 31 -10.61 6.67 -10.25
CA ASP A 31 -10.45 5.73 -11.36
C ASP A 31 -9.28 4.78 -11.04
N PRO A 32 -9.24 3.56 -11.60
CA PRO A 32 -8.12 2.65 -11.44
C PRO A 32 -6.77 3.31 -11.72
N GLY A 33 -5.80 3.11 -10.84
CA GLY A 33 -4.53 3.81 -10.87
C GLY A 33 -3.44 3.05 -10.14
N THR A 34 -2.27 3.65 -10.07
CA THR A 34 -1.08 3.03 -9.46
C THR A 34 -0.38 4.00 -8.52
N MET A 35 0.05 3.46 -7.38
CA MET A 35 0.94 4.12 -6.44
C MET A 35 2.23 3.32 -6.30
N THR A 36 3.37 3.99 -6.40
CA THR A 36 4.69 3.36 -6.35
C THR A 36 5.56 4.02 -5.30
N TRP A 37 6.05 3.22 -4.36
CA TRP A 37 7.08 3.57 -3.39
C TRP A 37 8.42 3.05 -3.87
N THR A 38 9.44 3.90 -3.89
CA THR A 38 10.81 3.54 -4.29
C THR A 38 11.80 3.93 -3.22
N ASN A 39 12.95 3.26 -3.21
CA ASN A 39 14.03 3.49 -2.25
C ASN A 39 13.56 3.31 -0.79
N LEU A 40 12.79 2.24 -0.52
CA LEU A 40 12.47 1.84 0.84
C LEU A 40 13.76 1.30 1.50
N SER A 41 14.57 2.22 2.03
CA SER A 41 15.86 1.97 2.69
C SER A 41 15.71 2.26 4.18
N PRO A 42 15.40 1.24 5.01
CA PRO A 42 16.47 0.65 5.82
C PRO A 42 16.38 -0.85 6.16
N VAL A 43 15.38 -1.60 5.70
CA VAL A 43 15.19 -2.99 6.18
C VAL A 43 16.01 -3.97 5.36
N ASP A 44 17.22 -4.28 5.84
CA ASP A 44 17.72 -5.65 5.72
C ASP A 44 16.90 -6.49 6.70
N GLY A 45 16.29 -7.56 6.19
CA GLY A 45 15.64 -8.55 7.03
C GLY A 45 14.23 -8.90 6.57
N LEU A 46 13.67 -9.88 7.29
CA LEU A 46 12.35 -10.38 7.03
C LEU A 46 11.32 -9.36 7.54
N CYS A 47 10.44 -8.89 6.67
CA CYS A 47 9.43 -7.89 7.00
C CYS A 47 8.09 -8.20 6.32
N ARG A 48 6.98 -7.86 6.97
CA ARG A 48 5.66 -7.80 6.36
C ARG A 48 5.37 -6.38 5.88
N LEU A 49 4.70 -6.28 4.75
CA LEU A 49 4.12 -5.03 4.29
C LEU A 49 2.69 -4.94 4.82
N ALA A 50 2.39 -3.90 5.61
CA ALA A 50 1.05 -3.63 6.11
C ALA A 50 0.45 -2.36 5.48
N LEU A 51 -0.81 -2.46 5.05
CA LEU A 51 -1.53 -1.39 4.36
C LEU A 51 -2.93 -1.27 4.95
N GLU A 52 -3.42 -0.03 5.09
CA GLU A 52 -4.83 0.23 5.40
C GLU A 52 -5.55 0.56 4.09
N LEU A 53 -6.50 -0.28 3.71
CA LEU A 53 -7.18 -0.23 2.42
C LEU A 53 -8.69 -0.13 2.63
N ARG A 54 -9.36 0.62 1.77
CA ARG A 54 -10.82 0.57 1.71
C ARG A 54 -11.26 -0.79 1.18
N HIS A 55 -12.16 -1.47 1.89
CA HIS A 55 -12.65 -2.81 1.50
C HIS A 55 -14.15 -2.87 1.26
N SER A 56 -14.91 -1.85 1.67
CA SER A 56 -16.37 -1.89 1.57
C SER A 56 -17.01 -0.51 1.52
N GLU A 57 -18.14 -0.43 0.81
CA GLU A 57 -19.08 0.70 0.84
C GLU A 57 -20.31 0.46 1.74
N VAL A 58 -20.48 -0.76 2.27
CA VAL A 58 -21.74 -1.22 2.86
C VAL A 58 -21.64 -1.37 4.38
N SER A 59 -20.62 -2.08 4.85
CA SER A 59 -20.40 -2.34 6.28
C SER A 59 -18.94 -2.69 6.59
N ALA A 60 -18.62 -2.75 7.88
CA ALA A 60 -17.32 -3.17 8.40
C ALA A 60 -16.93 -4.62 8.03
N GLU A 61 -17.91 -5.47 7.72
CA GLU A 61 -17.72 -6.86 7.30
C GLU A 61 -17.87 -7.06 5.79
N GLY A 62 -18.19 -6.00 5.04
CA GLY A 62 -18.32 -6.05 3.59
C GLY A 62 -17.02 -6.46 2.89
N THR A 63 -17.15 -7.03 1.70
CA THR A 63 -16.03 -7.60 0.93
C THR A 63 -16.05 -7.19 -0.54
N ASP A 64 -16.87 -6.20 -0.90
CA ASP A 64 -17.08 -5.73 -2.27
C ASP A 64 -15.80 -5.22 -2.95
N LEU A 65 -14.81 -4.76 -2.16
CA LEU A 65 -13.50 -4.31 -2.67
C LEU A 65 -12.33 -5.20 -2.25
N ASP A 66 -12.57 -6.42 -1.75
CA ASP A 66 -11.50 -7.34 -1.31
C ASP A 66 -10.52 -7.71 -2.44
N ASN A 67 -11.01 -7.75 -3.68
CA ASN A 67 -10.22 -8.07 -4.86
C ASN A 67 -9.79 -6.81 -5.65
N ALA A 68 -9.96 -5.61 -5.08
CA ALA A 68 -9.73 -4.37 -5.80
C ALA A 68 -8.26 -3.91 -5.83
N TYR A 69 -7.34 -4.63 -5.17
CA TYR A 69 -5.94 -4.24 -5.03
C TYR A 69 -5.00 -5.34 -5.45
N GLU A 70 -3.98 -4.98 -6.22
CA GLU A 70 -2.83 -5.82 -6.52
C GLU A 70 -1.56 -5.16 -5.98
N VAL A 71 -0.81 -5.90 -5.17
CA VAL A 71 0.46 -5.44 -4.60
C VAL A 71 1.60 -6.22 -5.23
N THR A 72 2.62 -5.50 -5.67
CA THR A 72 3.88 -6.09 -6.13
C THR A 72 5.04 -5.51 -5.34
N VAL A 73 5.99 -6.36 -4.98
CA VAL A 73 7.25 -6.00 -4.32
C VAL A 73 8.36 -6.45 -5.24
N ASN A 74 9.23 -5.51 -5.65
CA ASN A 74 10.32 -5.75 -6.60
C ASN A 74 9.86 -6.48 -7.88
N GLY A 75 8.66 -6.15 -8.37
CA GLY A 75 8.05 -6.74 -9.56
C GLY A 75 7.32 -8.08 -9.33
N THR A 76 7.39 -8.66 -8.14
CA THR A 76 6.69 -9.92 -7.81
C THR A 76 5.39 -9.64 -7.08
N ARG A 77 4.27 -10.16 -7.61
CA ARG A 77 2.96 -10.06 -6.96
C ARG A 77 2.96 -10.75 -5.61
N GLN A 78 2.44 -10.07 -4.59
CA GLN A 78 2.28 -10.60 -3.24
C GLN A 78 0.80 -10.85 -2.97
N PRO A 79 0.46 -11.99 -2.32
CA PRO A 79 -0.87 -12.15 -1.77
C PRO A 79 -1.06 -11.18 -0.59
N LEU A 80 -2.31 -10.80 -0.36
CA LEU A 80 -2.72 -9.99 0.78
C LEU A 80 -3.70 -10.78 1.63
N SER A 81 -3.54 -10.66 2.94
CA SER A 81 -4.47 -11.22 3.93
C SER A 81 -5.02 -10.09 4.80
N TRP A 82 -6.34 -9.99 4.91
CA TRP A 82 -6.99 -9.09 5.86
C TRP A 82 -6.75 -9.59 7.29
N ILE A 83 -6.07 -8.79 8.10
CA ILE A 83 -5.82 -9.09 9.51
C ILE A 83 -6.77 -8.32 10.45
N GLN A 84 -7.36 -7.24 9.95
CA GLN A 84 -8.38 -6.46 10.63
C GLN A 84 -9.33 -5.89 9.58
N ARG A 85 -10.64 -6.06 9.79
CA ARG A 85 -11.68 -5.61 8.86
C ARG A 85 -12.17 -4.21 9.17
N ASP A 86 -12.36 -3.88 10.45
CA ASP A 86 -12.82 -2.57 10.90
C ASP A 86 -11.68 -1.80 11.57
N SER A 87 -10.82 -1.15 10.78
CA SER A 87 -9.77 -0.28 11.32
C SER A 87 -10.22 1.16 11.42
N SER A 88 -10.98 1.62 10.44
CA SER A 88 -11.54 2.97 10.42
C SER A 88 -12.66 3.08 9.38
N HIS A 89 -13.44 4.17 9.45
CA HIS A 89 -14.39 4.51 8.40
C HIS A 89 -14.44 6.02 8.16
N THR A 90 -14.90 6.43 6.98
CA THR A 90 -15.14 7.84 6.61
C THR A 90 -16.36 7.91 5.70
N GLY A 91 -17.47 8.42 6.24
CA GLY A 91 -18.78 8.26 5.59
C GLY A 91 -19.08 6.76 5.41
N ASN A 92 -19.41 6.36 4.18
CA ASN A 92 -19.70 4.96 3.82
C ASN A 92 -18.45 4.17 3.42
N ALA A 93 -17.24 4.74 3.51
CA ALA A 93 -16.02 4.01 3.20
C ALA A 93 -15.49 3.30 4.44
N TYR A 94 -15.52 1.97 4.43
CA TYR A 94 -14.95 1.12 5.47
C TYR A 94 -13.54 0.67 5.08
N PHE A 95 -12.63 0.75 6.04
CA PHE A 95 -11.22 0.45 5.88
C PHE A 95 -10.79 -0.68 6.83
N GLY A 96 -9.88 -1.51 6.33
CA GLY A 96 -9.26 -2.59 7.06
C GLY A 96 -7.76 -2.64 6.81
N ILE A 97 -7.06 -3.46 7.58
CA ILE A 97 -5.62 -3.67 7.46
C ILE A 97 -5.36 -5.00 6.77
N VAL A 98 -4.54 -4.95 5.72
CA VAL A 98 -3.98 -6.13 5.06
C VAL A 98 -2.49 -6.26 5.31
N GLU A 99 -2.00 -7.49 5.25
CA GLU A 99 -0.57 -7.79 5.27
C GLU A 99 -0.16 -8.75 4.14
N THR A 100 1.09 -8.61 3.69
CA THR A 100 1.76 -9.64 2.90
C THR A 100 2.31 -10.75 3.81
N PRO A 101 2.64 -11.93 3.24
CA PRO A 101 3.61 -12.83 3.87
C PRO A 101 4.93 -12.12 4.18
N PRO A 102 5.79 -12.70 5.02
CA PRO A 102 7.13 -12.16 5.25
C PRO A 102 7.93 -12.08 3.94
N LEU A 103 8.56 -10.93 3.73
CA LEU A 103 9.35 -10.57 2.55
C LEU A 103 10.79 -10.40 3.02
N ASP A 104 11.74 -11.06 2.35
CA ASP A 104 13.16 -10.82 2.56
C ASP A 104 13.56 -9.54 1.82
N LEU A 105 13.51 -8.41 2.54
CA LEU A 105 13.89 -7.11 2.00
C LEU A 105 15.39 -6.92 2.21
N LYS A 106 16.07 -6.46 1.16
CA LYS A 106 17.49 -6.12 1.21
C LYS A 106 17.67 -4.61 1.37
N ARG A 107 18.68 -4.21 2.12
CA ARG A 107 19.12 -2.82 2.24
C ARG A 107 19.49 -2.30 0.85
N GLY A 108 18.86 -1.20 0.48
CA GLY A 108 19.00 -0.61 -0.85
C GLY A 108 17.66 -0.23 -1.43
N SER A 109 17.50 -0.39 -2.74
CA SER A 109 16.34 0.10 -3.48
C SER A 109 15.28 -1.00 -3.63
N ASN A 110 14.40 -1.12 -2.63
CA ASN A 110 13.15 -1.87 -2.82
C ASN A 110 12.08 -0.98 -3.44
N THR A 111 11.24 -1.59 -4.28
CA THR A 111 10.08 -0.95 -4.89
C THR A 111 8.82 -1.68 -4.48
N VAL A 112 7.83 -0.95 -3.98
CA VAL A 112 6.47 -1.45 -3.76
C VAL A 112 5.54 -0.71 -4.70
N MET A 113 4.70 -1.45 -5.40
CA MET A 113 3.67 -0.90 -6.25
C MET A 113 2.32 -1.47 -5.86
N ILE A 114 1.34 -0.59 -5.69
CA ILE A 114 -0.07 -0.93 -5.47
C ILE A 114 -0.83 -0.45 -6.70
N ARG A 115 -1.54 -1.37 -7.35
CA ARG A 115 -2.43 -1.11 -8.48
C ARG A 115 -3.86 -1.36 -8.04
N THR A 116 -4.74 -0.40 -8.26
CA THR A 116 -6.18 -0.60 -8.04
C THR A 116 -6.81 -1.16 -9.30
N LEU A 117 -7.73 -2.11 -9.13
CA LEU A 117 -8.43 -2.81 -10.20
C LEU A 117 -9.87 -2.31 -10.38
N GLN A 118 -10.38 -1.59 -9.38
CA GLN A 118 -11.71 -0.99 -9.38
C GLN A 118 -11.63 0.51 -9.08
N SER A 119 -12.72 1.22 -9.38
CA SER A 119 -12.90 2.62 -9.02
C SER A 119 -13.10 2.82 -7.52
N TRP A 120 -12.95 4.05 -7.07
CA TRP A 120 -13.19 4.47 -5.67
C TRP A 120 -12.43 3.65 -4.63
N CYS A 121 -11.25 3.17 -4.99
CA CYS A 121 -10.33 2.54 -4.06
C CYS A 121 -9.63 3.61 -3.21
N SER A 122 -9.16 3.22 -2.03
CA SER A 122 -8.43 4.14 -1.17
C SER A 122 -7.34 3.42 -0.38
N ILE A 123 -6.18 4.08 -0.28
CA ILE A 123 -5.04 3.63 0.50
C ILE A 123 -4.80 4.69 1.56
N ARG A 124 -4.96 4.33 2.84
CA ARG A 124 -4.88 5.25 3.96
C ARG A 124 -3.49 5.26 4.58
N GLY A 125 -2.98 6.46 4.84
CA GLY A 125 -1.72 6.67 5.53
C GLY A 125 -0.48 6.33 4.68
N SER A 126 0.60 5.99 5.37
CA SER A 126 1.88 5.60 4.76
C SER A 126 2.02 4.09 4.73
N LEU A 127 2.79 3.60 3.75
CA LEU A 127 3.25 2.22 3.70
C LEU A 127 4.02 1.86 4.99
N ARG A 128 3.63 0.77 5.67
CA ARG A 128 4.29 0.29 6.88
C ARG A 128 5.04 -1.01 6.61
N LEU A 129 6.28 -1.08 7.09
CA LEU A 129 7.10 -2.29 7.11
C LEU A 129 7.20 -2.75 8.56
N ILE A 130 6.74 -3.97 8.82
CA ILE A 130 6.71 -4.58 10.15
C ILE A 130 7.75 -5.69 10.17
N PRO A 131 8.74 -5.68 11.06
CA PRO A 131 9.68 -6.80 11.19
C PRO A 131 8.93 -8.13 11.39
N ALA A 132 9.35 -9.18 10.70
CA ALA A 132 8.87 -10.54 10.92
C ALA A 132 9.92 -11.28 11.73
N GLU A 133 9.48 -11.93 12.81
CA GLU A 133 10.30 -12.82 13.65
C GLU A 133 10.70 -14.10 12.90
#